data_AF-E3H3D0-F1
#
_entry.id   AF-E3H3D0-F1
#
_cell.length_a   1.000
_cell.length_b   1.000
_cell.length_c   1.000
_cell.angle_alpha   90.00
_cell.angle_beta   90.00
_cell.angle_gamma   90.00
#
_symmetry.space_group_name_H-M   'P 1'
#
loop_
_entity.id
_entity.type
_entity.pdbx_description
1 polymer ?
#
loop_
_entity_poly.entity_id
_entity_poly.type
_entity_poly.pdbx_seq_one_letter_code
_entity_poly.pdbx_strand_id
1 'polypeptide(L)'
;MISTNESYLPISLVAQTVYCPRRAWLEANGEKTDTSQMQHGYLAHKNVDDPKTSRSRQRRSVLIRSDSLGLSGKCDAIELEEDGTLRVVEYKSTPVRKNPQITEANRVQLALQGICLEESGESVSEFSVHFTDHNKTIAVELSEDDFALARDYVEQTHKIVESEHAPKPLEDSPKCSWCSHVSVCLPDEHFGRASTQKIVPSKPDSQVAHLTVQGSRATIKQGRLIVQSKGEQLGDIPLERIHSVVVHGNIDISSALLRELMWRNSHL
;
A
#
# COMPACT_ATOMS: atom_id res chain seq x y z
N MET A 1 36.70 -1.42 12.98
CA MET A 1 35.57 -1.03 13.85
C MET A 1 34.58 -0.26 13.00
N ILE A 2 33.56 -0.93 12.49
CA ILE A 2 32.30 -0.32 12.06
C ILE A 2 31.26 -0.95 12.98
N SER A 3 30.73 -0.17 13.90
CA SER A 3 29.66 -0.59 14.80
C SER A 3 28.44 -0.99 13.97
N THR A 4 28.08 -2.27 13.98
CA THR A 4 26.74 -2.73 13.60
C THR A 4 25.78 -2.27 14.69
N ASN A 5 25.33 -1.01 14.60
CA ASN A 5 24.04 -0.65 15.17
C ASN A 5 23.03 -1.59 14.52
N GLU A 6 22.38 -2.43 15.32
CA GLU A 6 21.34 -3.37 14.90
C GLU A 6 20.31 -2.64 14.04
N SER A 7 20.45 -2.69 12.71
CA SER A 7 19.51 -2.08 11.80
C SER A 7 18.35 -3.04 11.66
N TYR A 8 17.29 -2.78 12.43
CA TYR A 8 16.05 -3.54 12.31
C TYR A 8 15.59 -3.62 10.86
N LEU A 9 15.25 -4.82 10.43
CA LEU A 9 14.73 -5.09 9.11
C LEU A 9 13.29 -4.56 8.98
N PRO A 10 12.96 -3.76 7.93
CA PRO A 10 11.61 -3.30 7.73
C PRO A 10 10.64 -4.44 7.44
N ILE A 11 9.47 -4.49 8.10
CA ILE A 11 8.39 -5.46 7.80
C ILE A 11 7.98 -5.40 6.32
N SER A 12 7.98 -4.20 5.74
CA SER A 12 7.70 -4.00 4.32
C SER A 12 8.69 -4.74 3.41
N LEU A 13 9.96 -4.83 3.82
CA LEU A 13 10.99 -5.53 3.07
C LEU A 13 10.80 -7.04 3.12
N VAL A 14 10.37 -7.58 4.26
CA VAL A 14 9.96 -9.00 4.37
C VAL A 14 8.78 -9.30 3.44
N ALA A 15 7.77 -8.43 3.41
CA ALA A 15 6.66 -8.57 2.46
C ALA A 15 7.13 -8.53 0.99
N GLN A 16 8.21 -7.79 0.67
CA GLN A 16 8.82 -7.85 -0.67
C GLN A 16 9.54 -9.17 -0.93
N THR A 17 10.16 -9.79 0.07
CA THR A 17 10.75 -11.12 -0.08
C THR A 17 9.71 -12.15 -0.49
N VAL A 18 8.53 -12.13 0.15
CA VAL A 18 7.37 -12.97 -0.24
C VAL A 18 6.97 -12.72 -1.70
N TYR A 19 7.02 -11.46 -2.14
CA TYR A 19 6.72 -11.12 -3.52
C TYR A 19 7.79 -11.66 -4.49
N CYS A 20 9.06 -11.30 -4.27
CA CYS A 20 10.23 -11.70 -5.05
C CYS A 20 11.53 -11.45 -4.25
N PRO A 21 12.33 -12.49 -3.95
CA PRO A 21 13.61 -12.35 -3.23
C PRO A 21 14.58 -11.36 -3.87
N ARG A 22 14.69 -11.38 -5.21
CA ARG A 22 15.55 -10.45 -5.95
C ARG A 22 15.10 -9.00 -5.79
N ARG A 23 13.79 -8.75 -5.72
CA ARG A 23 13.27 -7.39 -5.50
C ARG A 23 13.66 -6.89 -4.11
N ALA A 24 13.50 -7.72 -3.08
CA ALA A 24 13.92 -7.35 -1.73
C ALA A 24 15.42 -7.02 -1.67
N TRP A 25 16.25 -7.82 -2.34
CA TRP A 25 17.69 -7.53 -2.45
C TRP A 25 17.97 -6.17 -3.10
N LEU A 26 17.30 -5.85 -4.22
CA LEU A 26 17.48 -4.57 -4.92
C LEU A 26 17.09 -3.38 -4.04
N GLU A 27 15.91 -3.45 -3.39
CA GLU A 27 15.44 -2.38 -2.50
C GLU A 27 16.38 -2.20 -1.29
N ALA A 28 16.88 -3.30 -0.71
CA ALA A 28 17.83 -3.25 0.39
C ALA A 28 19.19 -2.63 -0.01
N ASN A 29 19.59 -2.80 -1.27
CA ASN A 29 20.81 -2.20 -1.83
C ASN A 29 20.60 -0.77 -2.38
N GLY A 30 19.45 -0.15 -2.07
CA GLY A 30 19.22 1.27 -2.32
C GLY A 30 18.45 1.59 -3.61
N GLU A 31 18.04 0.58 -4.38
CA GLU A 31 17.18 0.80 -5.54
C GLU A 31 15.80 1.31 -5.09
N LYS A 32 15.33 2.37 -5.73
CA LYS A 32 14.02 2.98 -5.46
C LYS A 32 13.29 3.26 -6.76
N THR A 33 11.97 3.16 -6.72
CA THR A 33 11.11 3.41 -7.87
C THR A 33 10.11 4.51 -7.56
N ASP A 34 9.75 5.34 -8.55
CA ASP A 34 8.95 6.55 -8.33
C ASP A 34 7.57 6.25 -7.70
N THR A 35 7.00 5.08 -8.00
CA THR A 35 5.74 4.60 -7.41
C THR A 35 5.82 4.46 -5.88
N SER A 36 6.99 4.08 -5.34
CA SER A 36 7.23 3.95 -3.89
C SER A 36 7.33 5.30 -3.17
N GLN A 37 7.75 6.35 -3.88
CA GLN A 37 7.87 7.70 -3.34
C GLN A 37 6.48 8.37 -3.24
N MET A 38 5.59 8.10 -4.19
CA MET A 38 4.21 8.63 -4.16
C MET A 38 3.35 8.03 -3.03
N GLN A 39 3.66 6.83 -2.55
CA GLN A 39 2.97 6.20 -1.41
C GLN A 39 3.31 6.84 -0.05
N HIS A 40 4.37 7.65 0.04
CA HIS A 40 4.81 8.28 1.30
C HIS A 40 4.04 9.57 1.68
N GLY A 41 2.92 9.85 1.02
CA GLY A 41 2.19 11.11 1.13
C GLY A 41 0.91 11.09 1.98
N TYR A 42 0.88 10.48 3.17
CA TYR A 42 -0.17 10.80 4.16
C TYR A 42 0.25 10.50 5.61
N LEU A 43 1.29 11.18 6.09
CA LEU A 43 1.55 11.30 7.52
C LEU A 43 0.58 12.33 8.11
N ALA A 44 -0.48 11.86 8.76
CA ALA A 44 -1.24 12.66 9.69
C ALA A 44 -1.11 12.05 11.09
N HIS A 45 -0.08 12.49 11.83
CA HIS A 45 -0.10 12.42 13.28
C HIS A 45 -1.32 13.21 13.78
N LYS A 46 -2.21 12.54 14.51
CA LYS A 46 -3.17 13.23 15.36
C LYS A 46 -3.26 12.51 16.70
N ASN A 47 -2.34 12.86 17.60
CA ASN A 47 -2.59 12.76 19.03
C ASN A 47 -3.62 13.83 19.39
N VAL A 48 -4.85 13.46 19.73
CA VAL A 48 -5.71 14.24 20.62
C VAL A 48 -6.62 13.28 21.39
N ASP A 49 -6.39 13.20 22.69
CA ASP A 49 -7.37 12.73 23.67
C ASP A 49 -8.67 13.54 23.52
N ASP A 50 -9.76 12.87 23.14
CA ASP A 50 -11.12 13.38 23.34
C ASP A 50 -12.00 12.24 23.90
N PRO A 51 -12.43 12.31 25.18
CA PRO A 51 -13.15 11.23 25.85
C PRO A 51 -14.60 11.01 25.39
N LYS A 52 -15.08 11.67 24.31
CA LYS A 52 -16.52 11.65 23.95
C LYS A 52 -16.87 11.39 22.49
N THR A 53 -15.94 10.91 21.66
CA THR A 53 -16.29 10.45 20.30
C THR A 53 -15.76 9.05 20.04
N SER A 54 -16.52 8.24 19.30
CA SER A 54 -16.14 6.87 18.85
C SER A 54 -14.83 6.80 18.05
N ARG A 55 -14.13 7.93 17.87
CA ARG A 55 -12.82 8.07 17.23
C ARG A 55 -11.65 7.91 18.20
N SER A 56 -11.88 7.76 19.51
CA SER A 56 -10.81 7.53 20.50
C SER A 56 -10.25 6.09 20.50
N ARG A 57 -10.95 5.13 19.88
CA ARG A 57 -10.54 3.72 19.84
C ARG A 57 -9.62 3.35 18.67
N GLN A 58 -9.39 4.24 17.71
CA GLN A 58 -8.54 3.94 16.54
C GLN A 58 -7.22 4.73 16.63
N ARG A 59 -6.10 4.01 16.76
CA ARG A 59 -4.75 4.54 16.63
C ARG A 59 -4.29 4.38 15.19
N ARG A 60 -3.67 5.40 14.61
CA ARG A 60 -3.14 5.35 13.23
C ARG A 60 -1.64 5.52 13.22
N SER A 61 -1.00 4.92 12.24
CA SER A 61 0.43 5.11 12.01
C SER A 61 1.30 4.72 13.21
N VAL A 62 0.95 3.61 13.86
CA VAL A 62 1.64 3.13 15.07
C VAL A 62 2.96 2.49 14.68
N LEU A 63 4.06 2.99 15.24
CA LEU A 63 5.38 2.37 15.08
C LEU A 63 5.45 1.10 15.94
N ILE A 64 5.94 0.03 15.34
CA ILE A 64 6.07 -1.27 16.00
C ILE A 64 7.46 -1.82 15.73
N ARG A 65 7.94 -2.68 16.65
CA ARG A 65 9.20 -3.38 16.49
C ARG A 65 9.15 -4.73 17.19
N SER A 66 10.00 -5.63 16.75
CA SER A 66 10.32 -6.86 17.45
C SER A 66 11.83 -6.94 17.64
N ASP A 67 12.25 -6.95 18.89
CA ASP A 67 13.67 -7.09 19.24
C ASP A 67 14.15 -8.52 19.01
N SER A 68 13.26 -9.51 19.23
CA SER A 68 13.59 -10.92 19.05
C SER A 68 13.83 -11.29 17.57
N LEU A 69 13.05 -10.69 16.67
CA LEU A 69 13.15 -10.91 15.22
C LEU A 69 13.99 -9.84 14.51
N GLY A 70 14.47 -8.82 15.22
CA GLY A 70 15.18 -7.69 14.62
C GLY A 70 14.34 -6.95 13.58
N LEU A 71 13.02 -6.81 13.79
CA LEU A 71 12.10 -6.14 12.86
C LEU A 71 11.65 -4.77 13.33
N SER A 72 11.41 -3.87 12.38
CA SER A 72 10.69 -2.62 12.64
C SER A 72 9.68 -2.34 11.55
N GLY A 73 8.65 -1.58 11.88
CA GLY A 73 7.64 -1.24 10.90
C GLY A 73 6.56 -0.35 11.46
N LYS A 74 5.43 -0.38 10.78
CA LYS A 74 4.30 0.50 11.05
C LYS A 74 2.99 -0.28 10.83
N CYS A 75 2.05 -0.10 11.75
CA CYS A 75 0.64 -0.43 11.54
C CYS A 75 -0.08 0.81 11.01
N ASP A 76 -0.84 0.65 9.93
CA ASP A 76 -1.62 1.75 9.35
C ASP A 76 -2.73 2.20 10.30
N ALA A 77 -3.52 1.26 10.80
CA ALA A 77 -4.46 1.48 11.89
C ALA A 77 -4.58 0.28 12.82
N ILE A 78 -4.87 0.59 14.08
CA ILE A 78 -5.16 -0.38 15.13
C ILE A 78 -6.40 0.12 15.87
N GLU A 79 -7.37 -0.75 16.07
CA GLU A 79 -8.64 -0.47 16.74
C GLU A 79 -8.71 -1.23 18.07
N LEU A 80 -9.10 -0.54 19.14
CA LEU A 80 -9.34 -1.14 20.45
C LEU A 80 -10.75 -1.72 20.50
N GLU A 81 -10.84 -3.04 20.67
CA GLU A 81 -12.09 -3.78 20.84
C GLU A 81 -12.63 -3.64 22.28
N GLU A 82 -13.89 -4.02 22.49
CA GLU A 82 -14.56 -3.83 23.79
C GLU A 82 -13.98 -4.69 24.91
N ASP A 83 -13.37 -5.83 24.56
CA ASP A 83 -12.68 -6.74 25.48
C ASP A 83 -11.24 -6.30 25.81
N GLY A 84 -10.80 -5.17 25.25
CA GLY A 84 -9.46 -4.61 25.45
C GLY A 84 -8.40 -5.18 24.50
N THR A 85 -8.75 -6.08 23.59
CA THR A 85 -7.83 -6.55 22.54
C THR A 85 -7.79 -5.58 21.36
N LEU A 86 -6.83 -5.79 20.46
CA LEU A 86 -6.63 -4.97 19.28
C LEU A 86 -7.04 -5.68 18.00
N ARG A 87 -7.71 -4.94 17.11
CA ARG A 87 -7.86 -5.28 15.70
C ARG A 87 -6.82 -4.52 14.87
N VAL A 88 -6.02 -5.22 14.08
CA VAL A 88 -5.08 -4.62 13.12
C VAL A 88 -5.76 -4.43 11.76
N VAL A 89 -5.66 -3.23 11.21
CA VAL A 89 -6.22 -2.89 9.89
C VAL A 89 -5.12 -2.35 8.98
N GLU A 90 -4.75 -3.15 7.98
CA GLU A 90 -3.80 -2.77 6.94
C GLU A 90 -4.54 -2.14 5.74
N TYR A 91 -4.06 -1.00 5.25
CA TYR A 91 -4.71 -0.32 4.13
C TYR A 91 -3.97 -0.64 2.83
N LYS A 92 -4.68 -1.23 1.86
CA LYS A 92 -4.14 -1.50 0.53
C LYS A 92 -4.91 -0.73 -0.54
N SER A 93 -4.17 -0.30 -1.56
CA SER A 93 -4.73 0.15 -2.83
C SER A 93 -4.56 -1.00 -3.82
N THR A 94 -5.65 -1.35 -4.51
CA THR A 94 -5.67 -2.38 -5.54
C THR A 94 -6.33 -1.74 -6.75
N PRO A 95 -5.73 -1.81 -7.96
CA PRO A 95 -6.34 -1.23 -9.15
C PRO A 95 -7.80 -1.68 -9.28
N VAL A 96 -8.72 -0.74 -9.50
CA VAL A 96 -10.18 -1.01 -9.49
C VAL A 96 -10.59 -2.16 -10.43
N ARG A 97 -9.82 -2.38 -11.50
CA ARG A 97 -10.02 -3.46 -12.47
C ARG A 97 -9.69 -4.86 -11.94
N LYS A 98 -9.01 -4.97 -10.80
CA LYS A 98 -8.69 -6.25 -10.14
C LYS A 98 -9.61 -6.44 -8.94
N ASN A 99 -10.01 -7.68 -8.69
CA ASN A 99 -10.75 -8.01 -7.49
C ASN A 99 -9.84 -7.89 -6.26
N PRO A 100 -10.33 -7.28 -5.16
CA PRO A 100 -9.58 -7.21 -3.92
C PRO A 100 -9.41 -8.62 -3.36
N GLN A 101 -8.17 -9.05 -3.18
CA GLN A 101 -7.81 -10.37 -2.69
C GLN A 101 -6.68 -10.24 -1.68
N ILE A 102 -6.78 -11.03 -0.61
CA ILE A 102 -5.71 -11.17 0.37
C ILE A 102 -4.59 -12.01 -0.27
N THR A 103 -3.39 -11.45 -0.33
CA THR A 103 -2.20 -12.14 -0.83
C THR A 103 -1.43 -12.77 0.34
N GLU A 104 -0.56 -13.72 0.04
CA GLU A 104 0.37 -14.29 1.04
C GLU A 104 1.21 -13.20 1.72
N ALA A 105 1.71 -12.21 0.94
CA ALA A 105 2.45 -11.09 1.48
C ALA A 105 1.63 -10.24 2.47
N ASN A 106 0.31 -10.08 2.24
CA ASN A 106 -0.56 -9.40 3.21
C ASN A 106 -0.69 -10.22 4.51
N ARG A 107 -0.82 -11.55 4.42
CA ARG A 107 -0.92 -12.42 5.60
C ARG A 107 0.37 -12.40 6.42
N VAL A 108 1.52 -12.53 5.75
CA VAL A 108 2.85 -12.43 6.38
C VAL A 108 3.02 -11.06 7.04
N GLN A 109 2.66 -9.97 6.34
CA GLN A 109 2.76 -8.63 6.92
C GLN A 109 1.91 -8.48 8.19
N LEU A 110 0.66 -8.92 8.17
CA LEU A 110 -0.25 -8.87 9.32
C LEU A 110 0.25 -9.75 10.47
N ALA A 111 0.78 -10.95 10.18
CA ALA A 111 1.36 -11.84 11.18
C ALA A 111 2.57 -11.19 11.88
N LEU A 112 3.47 -10.55 11.12
CA LEU A 112 4.62 -9.82 11.69
C LEU A 112 4.19 -8.60 12.51
N GLN A 113 3.16 -7.88 12.05
CA GLN A 113 2.57 -6.78 12.82
C GLN A 113 1.98 -7.29 14.15
N GLY A 114 1.28 -8.42 14.12
CA GLY A 114 0.76 -9.12 15.30
C GLY A 114 1.87 -9.48 16.29
N ILE A 115 2.93 -10.15 15.83
CA ILE A 115 4.09 -10.51 16.66
C ILE A 115 4.70 -9.27 17.34
N CYS A 116 4.92 -8.18 16.60
CA CYS A 116 5.51 -6.97 17.17
C CYS A 116 4.62 -6.31 18.24
N LEU A 117 3.30 -6.38 18.07
CA LEU A 117 2.33 -5.85 19.03
C LEU A 117 2.30 -6.70 20.30
N GLU A 118 2.24 -8.03 20.16
CA GLU A 118 2.26 -8.96 21.30
C GLU A 118 3.55 -8.83 22.12
N GLU A 119 4.72 -8.70 21.46
CA GLU A 119 5.99 -8.44 22.15
C GLU A 119 5.99 -7.10 22.91
N SER A 120 5.20 -6.13 22.45
CA SER A 120 5.02 -4.84 23.13
C SER A 120 4.03 -4.90 24.30
N GLY A 121 3.47 -6.08 24.59
CA GLY A 121 2.49 -6.29 25.66
C GLY A 121 1.04 -5.99 25.25
N GLU A 122 0.76 -5.86 23.94
CA GLU A 122 -0.55 -5.57 23.39
C GLU A 122 -1.18 -6.84 22.79
N SER A 123 -2.37 -7.23 23.26
CA SER A 123 -3.06 -8.43 22.77
C SER A 123 -3.81 -8.15 21.47
N VAL A 124 -3.58 -8.95 20.43
CA VAL A 124 -4.25 -8.82 19.13
C VAL A 124 -5.25 -9.96 18.93
N SER A 125 -6.50 -9.65 18.58
CA SER A 125 -7.57 -10.64 18.39
C SER A 125 -8.02 -10.78 16.95
N GLU A 126 -7.86 -9.71 16.15
CA GLU A 126 -8.38 -9.67 14.79
C GLU A 126 -7.43 -8.98 13.81
N PHE A 127 -7.48 -9.44 12.56
CA PHE A 127 -6.71 -8.87 11.46
C PHE A 127 -7.61 -8.60 10.26
N SER A 128 -7.37 -7.50 9.55
CA SER A 128 -8.11 -7.20 8.34
C SER A 128 -7.29 -6.38 7.36
N VAL A 129 -7.66 -6.47 6.08
CA VAL A 129 -7.16 -5.58 5.03
C VAL A 129 -8.31 -4.74 4.50
N HIS A 130 -8.14 -3.42 4.55
CA HIS A 130 -9.05 -2.48 3.93
C HIS A 130 -8.56 -2.07 2.54
N PHE A 131 -9.30 -2.48 1.51
CA PHE A 131 -9.06 -2.10 0.12
C PHE A 131 -9.72 -0.76 -0.17
N THR A 132 -8.92 0.30 -0.13
CA THR A 132 -9.36 1.69 -0.28
C THR A 132 -10.01 1.99 -1.65
N ASP A 133 -9.61 1.26 -2.70
CA ASP A 133 -10.19 1.38 -4.05
C ASP A 133 -11.59 0.81 -4.17
N HIS A 134 -11.86 -0.22 -3.39
CA HIS A 134 -13.12 -0.96 -3.41
C HIS A 134 -14.02 -0.62 -2.23
N ASN A 135 -13.56 0.26 -1.34
CA ASN A 135 -14.16 0.55 -0.03
C ASN A 135 -14.60 -0.75 0.69
N LYS A 136 -13.73 -1.76 0.66
CA LYS A 136 -14.04 -3.11 1.12
C LYS A 136 -13.01 -3.56 2.14
N THR A 137 -13.46 -3.89 3.34
CA THR A 137 -12.65 -4.57 4.36
C THR A 137 -12.83 -6.07 4.22
N ILE A 138 -11.73 -6.81 4.25
CA ILE A 138 -11.71 -8.27 4.25
C ILE A 138 -11.01 -8.71 5.53
N ALA A 139 -11.71 -9.47 6.37
CA ALA A 139 -11.13 -10.11 7.55
C ALA A 139 -10.10 -11.17 7.13
N VAL A 140 -9.02 -11.28 7.91
CA VAL A 140 -7.94 -12.23 7.68
C VAL A 140 -7.80 -13.09 8.93
N GLU A 141 -8.15 -14.36 8.80
CA GLU A 141 -7.86 -15.36 9.83
C GLU A 141 -6.41 -15.82 9.64
N LEU A 142 -5.59 -15.65 10.67
CA LEU A 142 -4.21 -16.11 10.73
C LEU A 142 -4.12 -17.32 11.65
N SER A 143 -3.49 -18.39 11.16
CA SER A 143 -3.19 -19.59 11.95
C SER A 143 -1.76 -19.55 12.47
N GLU A 144 -1.42 -20.46 13.39
CA GLU A 144 -0.02 -20.65 13.83
C GLU A 144 0.94 -20.93 12.67
N ASP A 145 0.49 -21.60 11.61
CA ASP A 145 1.28 -21.83 10.41
C ASP A 145 1.62 -20.51 9.69
N ASP A 146 0.73 -19.52 9.70
CA ASP A 146 1.01 -18.19 9.14
C ASP A 146 2.08 -17.45 9.94
N PHE A 147 2.04 -17.55 11.27
CA PHE A 147 3.07 -16.98 12.13
C PHE A 147 4.42 -17.69 11.97
N ALA A 148 4.41 -19.02 11.81
CA ALA A 148 5.62 -19.79 11.51
C ALA A 148 6.22 -19.40 10.15
N LEU A 149 5.37 -19.33 9.11
CA LEU A 149 5.77 -18.90 7.76
C LEU A 149 6.32 -17.47 7.76
N ALA A 150 5.71 -16.56 8.52
CA ALA A 150 6.19 -15.20 8.66
C ALA A 150 7.59 -15.14 9.26
N ARG A 151 7.88 -15.93 10.30
CA ARG A 151 9.23 -16.02 10.91
C ARG A 151 10.25 -16.60 9.93
N ASP A 152 9.89 -17.61 9.15
CA ASP A 152 10.76 -18.16 8.11
C ASP A 152 11.10 -17.11 7.05
N TYR A 153 10.12 -16.32 6.59
CA TYR A 153 10.38 -15.23 5.66
C TYR A 153 11.27 -14.13 6.25
N VAL A 154 11.22 -13.88 7.55
CA VAL A 154 12.15 -12.95 8.22
C VAL A 154 13.58 -13.47 8.11
N GLU A 155 13.81 -14.74 8.46
CA GLU A 155 15.14 -15.36 8.37
C GLU A 155 15.66 -15.37 6.92
N GLN A 156 14.81 -15.72 5.96
CA GLN A 156 15.14 -15.65 4.54
C GLN A 156 15.51 -14.23 4.11
N THR A 157 14.77 -13.23 4.59
CA THR A 157 15.03 -11.83 4.22
C THR A 157 16.37 -11.35 4.77
N HIS A 158 16.74 -11.71 6.01
CA HIS A 158 18.08 -11.43 6.54
C HIS A 158 19.17 -12.02 5.64
N LYS A 159 19.07 -13.30 5.29
CA LYS A 159 20.04 -13.97 4.38
C LYS A 159 20.12 -13.28 3.02
N ILE A 160 19.00 -12.78 2.49
CA ILE A 160 18.97 -12.05 1.23
C ILE A 160 19.69 -10.71 1.38
N VAL A 161 19.36 -9.92 2.39
CA VAL A 161 19.95 -8.58 2.59
C VAL A 161 21.45 -8.65 2.85
N GLU A 162 21.92 -9.69 3.54
CA GLU A 162 23.34 -9.92 3.83
C GLU A 162 24.11 -10.53 2.64
N SER A 163 23.41 -11.02 1.61
CA SER A 163 24.05 -11.61 0.42
C SER A 163 24.74 -10.54 -0.42
N GLU A 164 26.01 -10.76 -0.76
CA GLU A 164 26.76 -9.93 -1.71
C GLU A 164 26.15 -9.96 -3.12
N HIS A 165 25.49 -11.06 -3.48
CA HIS A 165 24.93 -11.27 -4.80
C HIS A 165 23.41 -11.31 -4.78
N ALA A 166 22.80 -10.60 -5.72
CA ALA A 166 21.35 -10.62 -5.92
C ALA A 166 20.86 -12.04 -6.27
N PRO A 167 19.78 -12.54 -5.62
CA PRO A 167 19.11 -13.76 -6.05
C PRO A 167 18.74 -13.71 -7.53
N LYS A 168 18.66 -14.88 -8.19
CA LYS A 168 18.20 -14.94 -9.59
C LYS A 168 16.78 -14.36 -9.71
N PRO A 169 16.44 -13.71 -10.84
CA PRO A 169 15.06 -13.30 -11.11
C PRO A 169 14.11 -14.51 -11.09
N LEU A 170 12.82 -14.26 -10.89
CA LEU A 170 11.81 -15.30 -11.07
C LEU A 170 11.71 -15.66 -12.55
N GLU A 171 11.64 -16.96 -12.85
CA GLU A 171 11.49 -17.46 -14.21
C GLU A 171 10.00 -17.50 -14.60
N ASP A 172 9.65 -16.92 -15.76
CA ASP A 172 8.29 -16.88 -16.34
C ASP A 172 7.16 -16.44 -15.39
N SER A 173 7.50 -15.65 -14.36
CA SER A 173 6.52 -15.24 -13.37
C SER A 173 5.65 -14.08 -13.86
N PRO A 174 4.31 -14.17 -13.77
CA PRO A 174 3.43 -13.05 -14.09
C PRO A 174 3.66 -11.85 -13.15
N LYS A 175 4.30 -12.05 -11.99
CA LYS A 175 4.69 -10.98 -11.06
C LYS A 175 5.61 -9.96 -11.74
N CYS A 176 6.58 -10.41 -12.53
CA CYS A 176 7.58 -9.54 -13.16
C CYS A 176 6.96 -8.43 -14.03
N SER A 177 5.85 -8.73 -14.71
CA SER A 177 5.15 -7.74 -15.56
C SER A 177 4.50 -6.58 -14.79
N TRP A 178 4.34 -6.71 -13.48
CA TRP A 178 3.78 -5.69 -12.58
C TRP A 178 4.79 -5.19 -11.56
N CYS A 179 6.06 -5.62 -11.66
CA CYS A 179 7.09 -5.24 -10.72
C CYS A 179 7.65 -3.87 -11.10
N SER A 180 7.65 -2.92 -10.16
CA SER A 180 8.22 -1.59 -10.37
C SER A 180 9.73 -1.62 -10.66
N HIS A 181 10.43 -2.67 -10.23
CA HIS A 181 11.86 -2.84 -10.41
C HIS A 181 12.22 -3.65 -11.67
N VAL A 182 11.26 -3.99 -12.53
CA VAL A 182 11.50 -4.84 -13.71
C VAL A 182 12.54 -4.25 -14.67
N SER A 183 12.57 -2.92 -14.81
CA SER A 183 13.50 -2.18 -15.68
C SER A 183 14.94 -2.23 -15.20
N VAL A 184 15.17 -2.39 -13.90
CA VAL A 184 16.51 -2.57 -13.30
C VAL A 184 16.86 -4.05 -13.21
N CYS A 185 15.86 -4.88 -12.90
CA CYS A 185 16.02 -6.32 -12.72
C CYS A 185 16.36 -7.05 -14.03
N LEU A 186 15.73 -6.65 -15.14
CA LEU A 186 15.95 -7.17 -16.50
C LEU A 186 15.93 -8.71 -16.57
N PRO A 187 14.79 -9.35 -16.21
CA PRO A 187 14.71 -10.81 -16.11
C PRO A 187 14.94 -11.53 -17.45
N ASP A 188 14.43 -10.98 -18.56
CA ASP A 188 14.56 -11.61 -19.88
C ASP A 188 16.03 -11.62 -20.33
N GLU A 189 16.75 -10.51 -20.13
CA GLU A 189 18.19 -10.41 -20.39
C GLU A 189 19.00 -11.37 -19.52
N HIS A 190 18.64 -11.48 -18.23
CA HIS A 190 19.34 -12.38 -17.29
C HIS A 190 19.23 -13.85 -17.71
N PHE A 191 18.11 -14.25 -18.31
CA PHE A 191 17.91 -15.61 -18.83
C PHE A 191 18.36 -15.78 -20.29
N GLY A 192 18.99 -14.78 -20.90
CA GLY A 192 19.48 -14.85 -22.28
C GLY A 192 18.36 -14.95 -23.32
N ARG A 193 17.14 -14.52 -22.95
CA ARG A 193 15.97 -14.56 -23.84
C ARG A 193 16.02 -13.32 -24.73
N ALA A 194 15.67 -13.49 -26.01
CA ALA A 194 15.54 -12.35 -26.90
C ALA A 194 14.49 -11.39 -26.32
N SER A 195 14.90 -10.17 -25.97
CA SER A 195 13.98 -9.18 -25.43
C SER A 195 12.99 -8.79 -26.54
N THR A 196 11.82 -9.39 -26.48
CA THR A 196 10.68 -8.80 -27.20
C THR A 196 10.35 -7.55 -26.41
N GLN A 197 10.68 -6.37 -26.95
CA GLN A 197 10.24 -5.10 -26.35
C GLN A 197 8.72 -5.11 -26.27
N LYS A 198 8.18 -5.58 -25.15
CA LYS A 198 6.78 -5.36 -24.81
C LYS A 198 6.71 -3.90 -24.43
N ILE A 199 6.22 -3.09 -25.37
CA ILE A 199 5.70 -1.76 -25.05
C ILE A 199 4.51 -2.01 -24.13
N VAL A 200 4.77 -2.00 -22.82
CA VAL A 200 3.73 -1.97 -21.80
C VAL A 200 3.41 -0.50 -21.62
N PRO A 201 2.24 -0.01 -22.07
CA PRO A 201 1.86 1.36 -21.80
C PRO A 201 1.90 1.55 -20.28
N SER A 202 2.45 2.68 -19.81
CA SER A 202 2.22 3.12 -18.44
C SER A 202 0.72 3.06 -18.21
N LYS A 203 0.27 2.13 -17.34
CA LYS A 203 -1.10 2.10 -16.84
C LYS A 203 -1.04 2.87 -15.53
N PRO A 204 -1.14 4.22 -15.54
CA PRO A 204 -1.25 4.90 -14.28
C PRO A 204 -2.53 4.38 -13.61
N ASP A 205 -2.45 4.05 -12.32
CA ASP A 205 -3.60 3.56 -11.54
C ASP A 205 -4.73 4.60 -11.45
N SER A 206 -4.47 5.81 -11.94
CA SER A 206 -5.41 6.88 -12.17
C SER A 206 -6.43 6.58 -13.28
N GLN A 207 -7.68 6.93 -13.02
CA GLN A 207 -8.83 6.73 -13.90
C GLN A 207 -9.19 8.04 -14.61
N VAL A 208 -9.87 7.90 -15.75
CA VAL A 208 -10.52 9.03 -16.42
C VAL A 208 -11.95 9.13 -15.88
N ALA A 209 -12.31 10.25 -15.26
CA ALA A 209 -13.64 10.47 -14.73
C ALA A 209 -14.56 11.05 -15.81
N HIS A 210 -15.57 10.28 -16.23
CA HIS A 210 -16.56 10.71 -17.21
C HIS A 210 -17.77 11.30 -16.51
N LEU A 211 -17.98 12.61 -16.66
CA LEU A 211 -19.19 13.29 -16.18
C LEU A 211 -20.24 13.24 -17.29
N THR A 212 -21.31 12.46 -17.10
CA THR A 212 -22.30 12.15 -18.15
C THR A 212 -23.71 12.67 -17.85
N VAL A 213 -24.00 13.02 -16.60
CA VAL A 213 -25.34 13.43 -16.17
C VAL A 213 -25.54 14.92 -16.41
N GLN A 214 -26.48 15.27 -17.30
CA GLN A 214 -26.81 16.66 -17.62
C GLN A 214 -27.30 17.43 -16.39
N GLY A 215 -26.87 18.69 -16.26
CA GLY A 215 -27.22 19.57 -15.14
C GLY A 215 -26.58 19.18 -13.81
N SER A 216 -25.64 18.23 -13.82
CA SER A 216 -24.85 17.91 -12.63
C SER A 216 -23.78 18.97 -12.37
N ARG A 217 -23.27 19.00 -11.13
CA ARG A 217 -22.21 19.89 -10.68
C ARG A 217 -21.08 19.07 -10.06
N ALA A 218 -19.86 19.29 -10.56
CA ALA A 218 -18.63 18.73 -10.05
C ALA A 218 -17.86 19.75 -9.19
N THR A 219 -17.49 19.34 -7.99
CA THR A 219 -16.79 20.17 -6.99
C THR A 219 -15.62 19.41 -6.38
N ILE A 220 -14.73 20.15 -5.72
CA ILE A 220 -13.70 19.56 -4.88
C ILE A 220 -14.06 19.75 -3.41
N LYS A 221 -13.97 18.67 -2.63
CA LYS A 221 -14.14 18.69 -1.17
C LYS A 221 -13.11 17.76 -0.53
N GLN A 222 -12.26 18.30 0.35
CA GLN A 222 -11.24 17.52 1.07
C GLN A 222 -10.38 16.61 0.15
N GLY A 223 -9.95 17.14 -1.00
CA GLY A 223 -9.13 16.38 -1.97
C GLY A 223 -9.90 15.34 -2.79
N ARG A 224 -11.24 15.41 -2.82
CA ARG A 224 -12.11 14.48 -3.53
C ARG A 224 -12.97 15.22 -4.56
N LEU A 225 -13.15 14.63 -5.73
CA LEU A 225 -14.12 15.03 -6.74
C LEU A 225 -15.51 14.57 -6.29
N ILE A 226 -16.40 15.52 -6.02
CA ILE A 226 -17.79 15.27 -5.67
C ILE A 226 -18.69 15.73 -6.82
N VAL A 227 -19.51 14.82 -7.34
CA VAL A 227 -20.50 15.10 -8.40
C VAL A 227 -21.89 15.03 -7.80
N GLN A 228 -22.69 16.08 -7.98
CA GLN A 228 -24.05 16.15 -7.47
C GLN A 228 -25.03 16.55 -8.56
N SER A 229 -26.26 16.06 -8.47
CA SER A 229 -27.38 16.53 -9.30
C SER A 229 -28.63 16.60 -8.45
N LYS A 230 -29.37 17.71 -8.52
CA LYS A 230 -30.65 17.90 -7.80
C LYS A 230 -30.59 17.56 -6.30
N GLY A 231 -29.45 17.80 -5.65
CA GLY A 231 -29.23 17.53 -4.23
C GLY A 231 -28.77 16.10 -3.89
N GLU A 232 -28.72 15.20 -4.87
CA GLU A 232 -28.20 13.84 -4.72
C GLU A 232 -26.71 13.78 -5.11
N GLN A 233 -25.91 13.05 -4.32
CA GLN A 233 -24.51 12.80 -4.64
C GLN A 233 -24.39 11.60 -5.59
N LEU A 234 -23.96 11.86 -6.82
CA LEU A 234 -23.82 10.87 -7.89
C LEU A 234 -22.43 10.22 -7.90
N GLY A 235 -21.41 10.90 -7.39
CA GLY A 235 -20.04 10.40 -7.43
C GLY A 235 -19.16 11.06 -6.38
N ASP A 236 -18.24 10.26 -5.84
CA ASP A 236 -17.26 10.67 -4.84
C ASP A 236 -15.95 9.90 -5.07
N ILE A 237 -14.97 10.57 -5.70
CA ILE A 237 -13.72 9.94 -6.14
C ILE A 237 -12.53 10.74 -5.58
N PRO A 238 -11.54 10.09 -4.94
CA PRO A 238 -10.31 10.78 -4.54
C PRO A 238 -9.63 11.41 -5.76
N LEU A 239 -9.27 12.69 -5.68
CA LEU A 239 -8.76 13.40 -6.84
C LEU A 239 -7.40 12.83 -7.31
N GLU A 240 -6.57 12.32 -6.39
CA GLU A 240 -5.31 11.60 -6.70
C GLU A 240 -5.48 10.39 -7.62
N ARG A 241 -6.70 9.83 -7.68
CA ARG A 241 -7.05 8.73 -8.59
C ARG A 241 -7.57 9.22 -9.94
N ILE A 242 -7.64 10.52 -10.18
CA ILE A 242 -8.17 11.08 -11.42
C ILE A 242 -7.03 11.59 -12.29
N HIS A 243 -6.81 10.90 -13.40
CA HIS A 243 -5.87 11.31 -14.44
C HIS A 243 -6.41 12.52 -15.19
N SER A 244 -7.69 12.44 -15.57
CA SER A 244 -8.38 13.48 -16.33
C SER A 244 -9.88 13.40 -16.08
N VAL A 245 -10.56 14.53 -16.24
CA VAL A 245 -12.01 14.65 -16.18
C VAL A 245 -12.50 14.94 -17.60
N VAL A 246 -13.44 14.12 -18.10
CA VAL A 246 -14.09 14.32 -19.40
C VAL A 246 -15.54 14.69 -19.17
N VAL A 247 -15.93 15.83 -19.71
CA VAL A 247 -17.26 16.41 -19.53
C VAL A 247 -18.11 16.15 -20.75
N HIS A 248 -19.26 15.49 -20.56
CA HIS A 248 -20.20 15.20 -21.63
C HIS A 248 -21.43 16.09 -21.48
N GLY A 249 -21.44 17.22 -22.19
CA GLY A 249 -22.58 18.14 -22.26
C GLY A 249 -22.61 19.21 -21.16
N ASN A 250 -23.81 19.60 -20.74
CA ASN A 250 -24.03 20.73 -19.84
C ASN A 250 -23.85 20.30 -18.37
N ILE A 251 -22.63 20.50 -17.86
CA ILE A 251 -22.24 20.11 -16.49
C ILE A 251 -21.42 21.26 -15.90
N ASP A 252 -21.78 21.66 -14.68
CA ASP A 252 -21.06 22.70 -13.95
C ASP A 252 -19.78 22.13 -13.36
N ILE A 253 -18.65 22.78 -13.57
CA ILE A 253 -17.40 22.48 -12.85
C ILE A 253 -17.03 23.70 -12.01
N SER A 254 -16.87 23.49 -10.70
CA SER A 254 -16.43 24.57 -9.81
C SER A 254 -15.02 25.07 -10.17
N SER A 255 -14.79 26.38 -10.02
CA SER A 255 -13.48 26.98 -10.28
C SER A 255 -12.35 26.39 -9.42
N ALA A 256 -12.67 25.99 -8.18
CA ALA A 256 -11.71 25.32 -7.29
C ALA A 256 -11.24 23.97 -7.85
N LEU A 257 -12.17 23.17 -8.39
CA LEU A 257 -11.85 21.90 -9.03
C LEU A 257 -11.04 22.11 -10.32
N LEU A 258 -11.42 23.07 -11.17
CA LEU A 258 -10.64 23.41 -12.37
C LEU A 258 -9.21 23.79 -12.03
N ARG A 259 -9.01 24.66 -11.03
CA ARG A 259 -7.69 25.09 -10.58
C ARG A 259 -6.84 23.89 -10.15
N GLU A 260 -7.41 23.01 -9.33
CA GLU A 260 -6.70 21.84 -8.81
C GLU A 260 -6.30 20.86 -9.93
N LEU A 261 -7.20 20.60 -10.89
CA LEU A 261 -6.91 19.73 -12.04
C LEU A 261 -5.79 20.30 -12.94
N MET A 262 -5.77 21.62 -13.13
CA MET A 262 -4.76 22.27 -13.98
C MET A 262 -3.38 22.35 -13.31
N TRP A 263 -3.33 22.58 -11.99
CA TRP A 263 -2.06 22.75 -11.28
C TRP A 263 -1.34 21.42 -11.02
N ARG A 264 -2.08 20.31 -10.91
CA ARG A 264 -1.48 18.98 -10.69
C ARG A 264 -0.57 18.49 -11.81
N ASN A 265 -0.84 18.86 -13.07
CA ASN A 265 0.00 18.48 -14.21
C ASN A 265 1.23 19.38 -14.41
N SER A 266 1.48 20.35 -13.51
CA SER A 266 2.60 21.32 -13.65
C SER A 266 3.92 20.82 -13.03
N HIS A 267 3.96 19.58 -12.53
CA HIS A 267 5.13 18.98 -11.86
C HIS A 267 5.54 17.62 -12.44
N LEU A 268 5.19 17.35 -13.71
CA LEU A 268 5.79 16.27 -14.50
C LEU A 268 7.01 16.78 -15.27
#